data_AF-A0A1F9UPJ6-F1
#
_entry.id   AF-A0A1F9UPJ6-F1
#
_cell.length_a   1.000
_cell.length_b   1.000
_cell.length_c   1.000
_cell.angle_alpha   90.00
_cell.angle_beta   90.00
_cell.angle_gamma   90.00
#
_symmetry.space_group_name_H-M   'P 1'
#
loop_
_entity.id
_entity.type
_entity.pdbx_description
1 polymer ?
#
loop_
_entity_poly.entity_id
_entity_poly.type
_entity_poly.pdbx_seq_one_letter_code
_entity_poly.pdbx_strand_id
1 'polypeptide(L)'
;MLPREVGADWPAESLKSQAVISRTYVLAMMNRSVYKDYDVTNDVRSQVYGGLQAEKPATSEAVEETRGEILVDGAGAPALSFFHSSCGGRTETPPYVWSDLQNPPTDFESIRDPYCRSDPYRSWARDISAERIQNRLRRAGYRVGTLRKISAAKESPSGRVWSFAVESSRGRILVPGNNFRLAVGPEVLRSTYLTDLRKKGSVFHFEGKGWGHGAGLCQWGARGRAQEGHTYTQILKAYYPNSRLVKAGSPGE
;
A
#
# COMPACT_ATOMS: atom_id res chain seq x y z
N MET A 1 -4.58 -14.81 -1.00
CA MET A 1 -3.14 -14.52 -0.95
C MET A 1 -2.83 -13.85 0.38
N LEU A 2 -1.89 -14.34 1.19
CA LEU A 2 -1.42 -13.59 2.36
C LEU A 2 0.01 -13.09 2.09
N PRO A 3 0.29 -11.79 2.25
CA PRO A 3 1.64 -11.24 2.05
C PRO A 3 2.64 -11.76 3.08
N ARG A 4 3.94 -11.77 2.74
CA ARG A 4 5.04 -12.21 3.64
C ARG A 4 5.08 -11.52 4.99
N GLU A 5 4.47 -10.35 5.10
CA GLU A 5 4.49 -9.51 6.31
C GLU A 5 3.38 -9.86 7.31
N VAL A 6 2.38 -10.64 6.90
CA VAL A 6 1.37 -11.20 7.80
C VAL A 6 1.91 -12.51 8.37
N GLY A 7 2.30 -12.48 9.63
CA GLY A 7 2.73 -13.68 10.36
C GLY A 7 1.54 -14.57 10.70
N ALA A 8 1.70 -15.89 10.67
CA ALA A 8 0.62 -16.81 11.08
C ALA A 8 0.32 -16.77 12.58
N ASP A 9 1.16 -16.12 13.37
CA ASP A 9 0.96 -15.78 14.78
C ASP A 9 0.05 -14.56 14.99
N TRP A 10 -0.40 -13.92 13.90
CA TRP A 10 -1.30 -12.78 13.99
C TRP A 10 -2.72 -13.23 14.38
N PRO A 11 -3.50 -12.36 15.06
CA PRO A 11 -4.85 -12.69 15.47
C PRO A 11 -5.73 -13.15 14.30
N ALA A 12 -6.56 -14.17 14.52
CA ALA A 12 -7.41 -14.78 13.50
C ALA A 12 -8.23 -13.75 12.70
N GLU A 13 -8.83 -12.77 13.38
CA GLU A 13 -9.65 -11.73 12.74
C GLU A 13 -8.84 -10.84 11.77
N SER A 14 -7.55 -10.61 12.04
CA SER A 14 -6.67 -9.91 11.11
C SER A 14 -6.34 -10.77 9.87
N LEU A 15 -6.12 -12.08 10.06
CA LEU A 15 -5.89 -13.03 8.97
C LEU A 15 -7.12 -13.18 8.08
N LYS A 16 -8.32 -13.26 8.66
CA LYS A 16 -9.61 -13.29 7.95
C LYS A 16 -9.80 -12.04 7.11
N SER A 17 -9.52 -10.86 7.68
CA SER A 17 -9.62 -9.60 6.93
C SER A 17 -8.67 -9.58 5.72
N GLN A 18 -7.42 -10.05 5.88
CA GLN A 18 -6.47 -10.16 4.77
C GLN A 18 -6.92 -11.20 3.73
N ALA A 19 -7.51 -12.33 4.14
CA ALA A 19 -8.04 -13.34 3.20
C ALA A 19 -9.12 -12.74 2.29
N VAL A 20 -10.11 -12.04 2.87
CA VAL A 20 -11.19 -11.38 2.13
C VAL A 20 -10.68 -10.33 1.16
N ILE A 21 -9.85 -9.38 1.61
CA ILE A 21 -9.37 -8.30 0.72
C ILE A 21 -8.46 -8.84 -0.38
N SER A 22 -7.75 -9.93 -0.15
CA SER A 22 -6.85 -10.48 -1.15
C SER A 22 -7.63 -11.23 -2.23
N ARG A 23 -8.69 -11.95 -1.85
CA ARG A 23 -9.64 -12.55 -2.81
C ARG A 23 -10.35 -11.47 -3.62
N THR A 24 -10.84 -10.44 -2.94
CA THR A 24 -11.49 -9.30 -3.57
C THR A 24 -10.57 -8.61 -4.57
N TYR A 25 -9.31 -8.38 -4.21
CA TYR A 25 -8.34 -7.69 -5.07
C TYR A 25 -8.12 -8.45 -6.38
N VAL A 26 -7.93 -9.77 -6.31
CA VAL A 26 -7.77 -10.63 -7.49
C VAL A 26 -9.00 -10.53 -8.39
N LEU A 27 -10.21 -10.67 -7.83
CA LEU A 27 -11.45 -10.57 -8.62
C LEU A 27 -11.64 -9.17 -9.24
N ALA A 28 -11.31 -8.11 -8.50
CA ALA A 28 -11.39 -6.75 -9.02
C ALA A 28 -10.39 -6.49 -10.15
N MET A 29 -9.18 -7.07 -10.06
CA MET A 29 -8.18 -7.01 -11.14
C MET A 29 -8.62 -7.81 -12.37
N MET A 30 -9.17 -9.01 -12.19
CA MET A 30 -9.72 -9.82 -13.30
C MET A 30 -10.89 -9.09 -13.99
N ASN A 31 -11.82 -8.54 -13.21
CA ASN A 31 -12.97 -7.79 -13.75
C ASN A 31 -12.55 -6.52 -14.50
N ARG A 32 -11.45 -5.87 -14.09
CA ARG A 32 -10.85 -4.72 -14.80
C ARG A 32 -9.98 -5.14 -15.98
N SER A 33 -9.49 -6.37 -16.00
CA SER A 33 -8.69 -6.95 -17.09
C SER A 33 -9.52 -7.52 -18.24
N VAL A 34 -10.86 -7.42 -18.18
CA VAL A 34 -11.78 -7.78 -19.28
C VAL A 34 -11.49 -7.05 -20.61
N TYR A 35 -10.53 -6.10 -20.62
CA TYR A 35 -10.03 -5.40 -21.82
C TYR A 35 -8.56 -5.70 -22.20
N LYS A 36 -7.87 -6.69 -21.61
CA LYS A 36 -6.48 -7.08 -21.99
C LYS A 36 -6.22 -8.59 -21.79
N ASP A 37 -5.44 -9.20 -22.68
CA ASP A 37 -5.11 -10.64 -22.76
C ASP A 37 -4.27 -11.20 -21.56
N TYR A 38 -4.23 -10.52 -20.42
CA TYR A 38 -3.45 -10.93 -19.25
C TYR A 38 -4.17 -10.55 -17.94
N ASP A 39 -4.35 -11.51 -17.02
CA ASP A 39 -5.19 -11.37 -15.81
C ASP A 39 -4.53 -10.62 -14.63
N VAL A 40 -3.23 -10.37 -14.70
CA VAL A 40 -2.44 -9.69 -13.66
C VAL A 40 -1.32 -8.89 -14.32
N THR A 41 -1.41 -7.58 -14.27
CA THR A 41 -0.32 -6.69 -14.69
C THR A 41 0.89 -6.88 -13.75
N ASN A 42 2.11 -6.62 -14.24
CA ASN A 42 3.30 -6.56 -13.37
C ASN A 42 3.27 -5.34 -12.41
N ASP A 43 2.14 -4.64 -12.32
CA ASP A 43 2.06 -3.44 -11.53
C ASP A 43 2.10 -3.79 -10.04
N VAL A 44 3.01 -3.15 -9.33
CA VAL A 44 3.26 -3.34 -7.90
C VAL A 44 2.18 -2.61 -7.08
N ARG A 45 0.92 -2.66 -7.54
CA ARG A 45 -0.23 -2.00 -6.89
C ARG A 45 -0.79 -2.84 -5.75
N SER A 46 -0.46 -4.13 -5.70
CA SER A 46 -0.45 -4.95 -4.48
C SER A 46 0.97 -5.14 -3.97
N GLN A 47 1.12 -5.28 -2.66
CA GLN A 47 2.36 -5.79 -2.05
C GLN A 47 2.73 -7.16 -2.67
N VAL A 48 4.03 -7.40 -2.83
CA VAL A 48 4.57 -8.62 -3.46
C VAL A 48 4.00 -9.88 -2.77
N TYR A 49 3.31 -10.72 -3.55
CA TYR A 49 2.88 -12.05 -3.13
C TYR A 49 4.10 -12.94 -2.89
N GLY A 50 4.16 -13.58 -1.71
CA GLY A 50 5.31 -14.38 -1.27
C GLY A 50 5.46 -15.75 -1.90
N GLY A 51 4.51 -16.20 -2.72
CA GLY A 51 4.42 -17.56 -3.26
C GLY A 51 3.85 -18.58 -2.25
N LEU A 52 3.52 -19.78 -2.76
CA LEU A 52 2.93 -20.94 -2.05
C LEU A 52 3.70 -21.42 -0.80
N GLN A 53 4.97 -21.04 -0.62
CA GLN A 53 5.78 -21.44 0.54
C GLN A 53 5.45 -20.68 1.84
N ALA A 54 4.48 -19.77 1.83
CA ALA A 54 4.04 -19.02 3.00
C ALA A 54 2.77 -19.57 3.68
N GLU A 55 2.20 -20.68 3.18
CA GLU A 55 0.98 -21.28 3.73
C GLU A 55 1.26 -21.96 5.08
N LYS A 56 0.52 -21.54 6.10
CA LYS A 56 0.53 -22.09 7.46
C LYS A 56 -0.90 -22.48 7.89
N PRO A 57 -1.09 -23.36 8.89
CA PRO A 57 -2.43 -23.81 9.29
C PRO A 57 -3.40 -22.67 9.63
N ALA A 58 -2.99 -21.71 10.48
CA ALA A 58 -3.83 -20.56 10.85
C ALA A 58 -4.23 -19.68 9.65
N THR A 59 -3.38 -19.61 8.64
CA THR A 59 -3.68 -18.88 7.41
C THR A 59 -4.67 -19.63 6.51
N SER A 60 -4.62 -20.96 6.54
CA SER A 60 -5.55 -21.82 5.80
C SER A 60 -6.94 -21.76 6.44
N GLU A 61 -7.00 -21.84 7.76
CA GLU A 61 -8.24 -21.70 8.53
C GLU A 61 -8.93 -20.36 8.27
N ALA A 62 -8.19 -19.24 8.29
CA ALA A 62 -8.76 -17.93 7.96
C ALA A 62 -9.32 -17.83 6.52
N VAL A 63 -8.71 -18.54 5.57
CA VAL A 63 -9.21 -18.62 4.19
C VAL A 63 -10.49 -19.45 4.10
N GLU A 64 -10.54 -20.56 4.84
CA GLU A 64 -11.70 -21.46 4.91
C GLU A 64 -12.90 -20.80 5.60
N GLU A 65 -12.69 -20.17 6.74
CA GLU A 65 -13.76 -19.48 7.47
C GLU A 65 -14.35 -18.31 6.69
N THR A 66 -13.57 -17.68 5.81
CA THR A 66 -14.01 -16.58 4.93
C THR A 66 -14.27 -17.05 3.50
N ARG A 67 -14.50 -18.35 3.30
CA ARG A 67 -14.66 -18.95 1.97
C ARG A 67 -15.81 -18.30 1.21
N GLY A 68 -15.49 -17.78 0.03
CA GLY A 68 -16.42 -17.09 -0.85
C GLY A 68 -16.67 -15.63 -0.47
N GLU A 69 -16.15 -15.12 0.65
CA GLU A 69 -16.44 -13.74 1.04
C GLU A 69 -15.54 -12.73 0.30
N ILE A 70 -16.19 -11.67 -0.19
CA ILE A 70 -15.55 -10.56 -0.93
C ILE A 70 -16.18 -9.22 -0.57
N LEU A 71 -15.46 -8.13 -0.79
CA LEU A 71 -16.03 -6.79 -0.76
C LEU A 71 -16.54 -6.40 -2.15
N VAL A 72 -17.73 -5.82 -2.22
CA VAL A 72 -18.27 -5.19 -3.43
C VAL A 72 -18.45 -3.69 -3.25
N ASP A 73 -18.31 -2.95 -4.34
CA ASP A 73 -18.56 -1.51 -4.41
C ASP A 73 -20.07 -1.20 -4.47
N GLY A 74 -20.42 0.09 -4.54
CA GLY A 74 -21.80 0.54 -4.63
C GLY A 74 -22.55 0.08 -5.90
N ALA A 75 -21.83 -0.33 -6.94
CA ALA A 75 -22.41 -0.90 -8.16
C ALA A 75 -22.55 -2.43 -8.08
N GLY A 76 -22.07 -3.06 -7.01
CA GLY A 76 -22.09 -4.51 -6.81
C GLY A 76 -20.93 -5.26 -7.48
N ALA A 77 -19.96 -4.54 -8.07
CA ALA A 77 -18.75 -5.15 -8.62
C ALA A 77 -17.72 -5.39 -7.51
N PRO A 78 -16.78 -6.36 -7.66
CA PRO A 78 -15.69 -6.53 -6.70
C PRO A 78 -14.93 -5.22 -6.45
N ALA A 79 -14.87 -4.79 -5.19
CA ALA A 79 -14.27 -3.52 -4.81
C ALA A 79 -12.74 -3.54 -5.03
N LEU A 80 -12.15 -2.40 -5.38
CA LEU A 80 -10.69 -2.29 -5.28
C LEU A 80 -10.29 -2.36 -3.81
N SER A 81 -9.53 -3.38 -3.42
CA SER A 81 -9.16 -3.63 -2.03
C SER A 81 -7.64 -3.57 -1.82
N PHE A 82 -7.05 -2.40 -2.13
CA PHE A 82 -5.63 -2.15 -1.88
C PHE A 82 -5.27 -2.36 -0.41
N PHE A 83 -4.05 -2.79 -0.13
CA PHE A 83 -3.57 -3.00 1.25
C PHE A 83 -2.05 -2.79 1.32
N HIS A 84 -1.56 -2.48 2.51
CA HIS A 84 -0.14 -2.19 2.76
C HIS A 84 0.25 -2.56 4.19
N SER A 85 1.56 -2.58 4.46
CA SER A 85 2.13 -2.94 5.77
C SER A 85 1.68 -2.03 6.90
N SER A 86 2.12 -0.77 6.85
CA SER A 86 1.85 0.20 7.90
C SER A 86 1.52 1.58 7.33
N CYS A 87 0.44 2.17 7.81
CA CYS A 87 -0.03 3.47 7.39
C CYS A 87 0.68 4.64 8.10
N GLY A 88 1.49 4.38 9.14
CA GLY A 88 2.09 5.46 9.94
C GLY A 88 1.06 6.34 10.67
N GLY A 89 -0.13 5.81 10.93
CA GLY A 89 -1.22 6.44 11.69
C GLY A 89 -2.36 7.04 10.85
N ARG A 90 -2.26 7.04 9.51
CA ARG A 90 -3.34 7.48 8.61
C ARG A 90 -3.20 6.86 7.22
N THR A 91 -4.26 6.34 6.62
CA THR A 91 -4.24 5.77 5.26
C THR A 91 -4.24 6.88 4.18
N GLU A 92 -4.11 6.52 2.92
CA GLU A 92 -4.11 7.42 1.76
C GLU A 92 -5.19 7.01 0.75
N THR A 93 -5.64 7.94 -0.10
CA THR A 93 -6.53 7.61 -1.21
C THR A 93 -5.75 7.31 -2.50
N PRO A 94 -6.23 6.37 -3.34
CA PRO A 94 -5.52 5.93 -4.55
C PRO A 94 -5.03 7.03 -5.51
N PRO A 95 -5.77 8.13 -5.77
CA PRO A 95 -5.28 9.22 -6.63
C PRO A 95 -3.98 9.88 -6.17
N TYR A 96 -3.73 9.90 -4.85
CA TYR A 96 -2.49 10.44 -4.28
C TYR A 96 -1.36 9.41 -4.19
N VAL A 97 -1.63 8.15 -4.51
CA VAL A 97 -0.61 7.09 -4.63
C VAL A 97 -0.21 6.87 -6.09
N TRP A 98 -1.20 6.69 -6.97
CA TRP A 98 -1.00 6.35 -8.38
C TRP A 98 -1.54 7.48 -9.25
N SER A 99 -0.62 8.35 -9.69
CA SER A 99 -0.96 9.53 -10.50
C SER A 99 -1.47 9.18 -11.91
N ASP A 100 -1.23 7.95 -12.36
CA ASP A 100 -1.63 7.39 -13.66
C ASP A 100 -2.93 6.59 -13.58
N LEU A 101 -3.58 6.53 -12.42
CA LEU A 101 -4.78 5.72 -12.22
C LEU A 101 -5.96 6.29 -13.02
N GLN A 102 -6.31 5.59 -14.10
CA GLN A 102 -7.52 5.86 -14.86
C GLN A 102 -8.74 5.38 -14.07
N ASN A 103 -9.79 6.20 -14.00
CA ASN A 103 -11.01 5.94 -13.23
C ASN A 103 -10.70 5.53 -11.78
N PRO A 104 -10.14 6.47 -10.97
CA PRO A 104 -9.80 6.16 -9.59
C PRO A 104 -11.05 5.73 -8.82
N PRO A 105 -10.93 4.75 -7.92
CA PRO A 105 -12.04 4.36 -7.06
C PRO A 105 -12.45 5.54 -6.18
N THR A 106 -13.74 5.82 -6.13
CA THR A 106 -14.33 6.95 -5.38
C THR A 106 -14.80 6.55 -3.99
N ASP A 107 -14.77 5.25 -3.68
CA ASP A 107 -15.20 4.65 -2.42
C ASP A 107 -14.10 4.63 -1.35
N PHE A 108 -12.90 5.16 -1.66
CA PHE A 108 -11.78 5.26 -0.75
C PHE A 108 -11.76 6.55 0.06
N GLU A 109 -11.58 6.39 1.36
CA GLU A 109 -11.36 7.50 2.28
C GLU A 109 -10.00 7.37 2.97
N SER A 110 -9.37 8.52 3.25
CA SER A 110 -8.16 8.58 4.06
C SER A 110 -8.56 8.57 5.55
N ILE A 111 -8.28 7.45 6.21
CA ILE A 111 -8.77 7.12 7.55
C ILE A 111 -7.64 7.29 8.57
N ARG A 112 -7.94 7.96 9.69
CA ARG A 112 -7.04 7.99 10.86
C ARG A 112 -7.03 6.60 11.51
N ASP A 113 -5.85 6.07 11.76
CA ASP A 113 -5.68 4.70 12.25
C ASP A 113 -4.89 4.69 13.58
N PRO A 114 -5.59 4.74 14.73
CA PRO A 114 -4.93 4.74 16.04
C PRO A 114 -4.45 3.35 16.47
N TYR A 115 -4.68 2.29 15.67
CA TYR A 115 -4.42 0.90 16.05
C TYR A 115 -3.05 0.38 15.61
N CYS A 116 -2.24 1.20 14.92
CA CYS A 116 -0.86 0.85 14.56
C CYS A 116 0.12 0.92 15.76
N ARG A 117 -0.32 0.71 17.01
CA ARG A 117 0.49 0.93 18.24
C ARG A 117 1.53 -0.15 18.52
N SER A 118 1.53 -1.26 17.81
CA SER A 118 2.55 -2.30 17.92
C SER A 118 3.44 -2.35 16.67
N ASP A 119 3.21 -1.45 15.71
CA ASP A 119 3.94 -1.43 14.44
C ASP A 119 5.41 -1.02 14.65
N PRO A 120 6.38 -1.86 14.23
CA PRO A 120 7.81 -1.56 14.28
C PRO A 120 8.23 -0.47 13.28
N TYR A 121 7.35 -0.11 12.32
CA TYR A 121 7.61 0.87 11.27
C TYR A 121 6.96 2.22 11.52
N ARG A 122 6.45 2.48 12.73
CA ARG A 122 5.91 3.79 13.14
C ARG A 122 6.88 4.94 12.99
N SER A 123 8.16 4.65 13.07
CA SER A 123 9.22 5.56 12.67
C SER A 123 10.34 4.76 12.00
N TRP A 124 11.03 5.40 11.07
CA TRP A 124 12.22 4.86 10.45
C TRP A 124 13.11 6.00 10.00
N ALA A 125 14.43 5.74 9.98
CA ALA A 125 15.43 6.62 9.43
C ALA A 125 16.36 5.82 8.52
N ARG A 126 16.68 6.35 7.34
CA ARG A 126 17.55 5.70 6.36
C ARG A 126 18.42 6.70 5.63
N ASP A 127 19.68 6.31 5.47
CA ASP A 127 20.66 7.02 4.66
C ASP A 127 20.88 6.30 3.34
N ILE A 128 20.99 7.07 2.26
CA ILE A 128 21.33 6.55 0.93
C ILE A 128 22.16 7.58 0.16
N SER A 129 23.22 7.11 -0.50
CA SER A 129 24.08 8.00 -1.29
C SER A 129 23.31 8.62 -2.47
N ALA A 130 23.63 9.88 -2.76
CA ALA A 130 23.11 10.60 -3.92
C ALA A 130 23.35 9.83 -5.22
N GLU A 131 24.51 9.19 -5.35
CA GLU A 131 24.83 8.33 -6.50
C GLU A 131 23.90 7.11 -6.61
N ARG A 132 23.59 6.45 -5.49
CA ARG A 132 22.69 5.29 -5.50
C ARG A 132 21.26 5.70 -5.88
N ILE A 133 20.77 6.84 -5.38
CA ILE A 133 19.48 7.41 -5.82
C ILE A 133 19.53 7.73 -7.31
N GLN A 134 20.58 8.40 -7.78
CA GLN A 134 20.74 8.78 -9.19
C GLN A 134 20.65 7.57 -10.10
N ASN A 135 21.42 6.52 -9.81
CA ASN A 135 21.48 5.32 -10.62
C ASN A 135 20.13 4.58 -10.62
N ARG A 136 19.44 4.56 -9.47
CA ARG A 136 18.10 3.99 -9.34
C ARG A 136 17.04 4.76 -10.13
N LEU A 137 17.04 6.09 -10.08
CA LEU A 137 16.15 6.92 -10.88
C LEU A 137 16.39 6.76 -12.39
N ARG A 138 17.66 6.67 -12.82
CA ARG A 138 18.00 6.41 -14.22
C ARG A 138 17.47 5.06 -14.71
N ARG A 139 17.63 4.00 -13.89
CA ARG A 139 17.07 2.66 -14.20
C ARG A 139 15.55 2.68 -14.27
N ALA A 140 14.89 3.52 -13.49
CA ALA A 140 13.46 3.75 -13.56
C ALA A 140 13.02 4.67 -14.73
N GLY A 141 13.93 5.05 -15.63
CA GLY A 141 13.64 5.83 -16.84
C GLY A 141 13.74 7.35 -16.69
N TYR A 142 14.09 7.86 -15.50
CA TYR A 142 14.19 9.30 -15.27
C TYR A 142 15.52 9.88 -15.80
N ARG A 143 15.44 10.97 -16.54
CA ARG A 143 16.60 11.70 -17.08
C ARG A 143 17.23 12.60 -16.01
N VAL A 144 18.04 12.03 -15.12
CA VAL A 144 18.74 12.79 -14.06
C VAL A 144 20.26 12.79 -14.22
N GLY A 145 20.87 13.95 -13.92
CA GLY A 145 22.32 14.14 -13.78
C GLY A 145 22.82 13.94 -12.35
N THR A 146 23.94 14.57 -12.00
CA THR A 146 24.46 14.62 -10.63
C THR A 146 23.46 15.28 -9.70
N LEU A 147 22.99 14.56 -8.66
CA LEU A 147 21.95 15.04 -7.77
C LEU A 147 22.43 16.17 -6.85
N ARG A 148 21.71 17.29 -6.89
CA ARG A 148 21.98 18.48 -6.08
C ARG A 148 21.04 18.56 -4.88
N LYS A 149 19.74 18.41 -5.12
CA LYS A 149 18.70 18.55 -4.10
C LYS A 149 17.51 17.63 -4.42
N ILE A 150 16.87 17.14 -3.37
CA ILE A 150 15.57 16.45 -3.42
C ILE A 150 14.70 17.10 -2.35
N SER A 151 13.46 17.43 -2.70
CA SER A 151 12.48 17.99 -1.74
C SER A 151 11.06 17.51 -2.04
N ALA A 152 10.19 17.56 -1.04
CA ALA A 152 8.75 17.44 -1.26
C ALA A 152 8.27 18.65 -2.07
N ALA A 153 7.73 18.42 -3.26
CA ALA A 153 7.18 19.47 -4.13
C ALA A 153 5.68 19.66 -3.91
N LYS A 154 4.97 18.55 -3.64
CA LYS A 154 3.55 18.53 -3.32
C LYS A 154 3.28 17.48 -2.25
N GLU A 155 2.35 17.79 -1.36
CA GLU A 155 1.84 16.86 -0.36
C GLU A 155 0.37 16.56 -0.65
N SER A 156 -0.03 15.34 -0.28
CA SER A 156 -1.42 14.91 -0.25
C SER A 156 -2.12 15.46 0.99
N PRO A 157 -3.47 15.44 1.04
CA PRO A 157 -4.22 15.73 2.27
C PRO A 157 -3.87 14.82 3.45
N SER A 158 -3.25 13.65 3.23
CA SER A 158 -2.79 12.78 4.32
C SER A 158 -1.43 13.19 4.91
N GLY A 159 -0.74 14.16 4.29
CA GLY A 159 0.62 14.59 4.65
C GLY A 159 1.73 13.72 4.03
N ARG A 160 1.40 12.83 3.09
CA ARG A 160 2.39 12.11 2.29
C ARG A 160 2.89 12.97 1.15
N VAL A 161 4.18 12.83 0.81
CA VAL A 161 4.76 13.45 -0.39
C VAL A 161 4.11 12.84 -1.63
N TRP A 162 3.30 13.63 -2.32
CA TRP A 162 2.63 13.25 -3.56
C TRP A 162 3.55 13.41 -4.77
N SER A 163 4.48 14.36 -4.73
CA SER A 163 5.48 14.56 -5.77
C SER A 163 6.80 15.07 -5.18
N PHE A 164 7.92 14.48 -5.61
CA PHE A 164 9.27 14.94 -5.30
C PHE A 164 9.79 15.86 -6.41
N ALA A 165 10.39 16.98 -6.02
CA ALA A 165 11.27 17.73 -6.91
C ALA A 165 12.68 17.16 -6.82
N VAL A 166 13.23 16.71 -7.94
CA VAL A 166 14.61 16.22 -8.05
C VAL A 166 15.40 17.21 -8.90
N GLU A 167 16.33 17.90 -8.26
CA GLU A 167 17.23 18.86 -8.92
C GLU A 167 18.59 18.21 -9.15
N SER A 168 19.03 18.23 -10.41
CA SER A 168 20.28 17.62 -10.84
C SER A 168 21.04 18.52 -11.81
N SER A 169 22.25 18.11 -12.20
CA SER A 169 23.02 18.80 -13.26
C SER A 169 22.32 18.83 -14.62
N ARG A 170 21.28 18.02 -14.84
CA ARG A 170 20.43 18.03 -16.06
C ARG A 170 19.14 18.83 -15.91
N GLY A 171 19.01 19.60 -14.82
CA GLY A 171 17.82 20.38 -14.50
C GLY A 171 16.95 19.74 -13.42
N ARG A 172 15.73 20.28 -13.31
CA ARG A 172 14.73 19.89 -12.31
C ARG A 172 13.63 19.05 -12.96
N ILE A 173 13.30 17.94 -12.33
CA ILE A 173 12.14 17.11 -12.71
C ILE A 173 11.21 16.92 -11.52
N LEU A 174 9.93 16.69 -11.81
CA LEU A 174 8.95 16.23 -10.83
C LEU A 174 8.77 14.72 -10.98
N VAL A 175 8.86 14.00 -9.86
CA VAL A 175 8.70 12.55 -9.81
C VAL A 175 7.51 12.24 -8.90
N PRO A 176 6.48 11.51 -9.36
CA PRO A 176 5.39 11.07 -8.49
C PRO A 176 5.92 10.32 -7.26
N GLY A 177 5.32 10.56 -6.10
CA GLY A 177 5.81 10.12 -4.80
C GLY A 177 6.05 8.61 -4.74
N ASN A 178 5.05 7.83 -5.15
CA ASN A 178 5.16 6.36 -5.15
C ASN A 178 6.18 5.86 -6.18
N ASN A 179 6.30 6.51 -7.34
CA ASN A 179 7.31 6.14 -8.34
C ASN A 179 8.73 6.41 -7.82
N PHE A 180 8.93 7.55 -7.15
CA PHE A 180 10.19 7.87 -6.49
C PHE A 180 10.52 6.83 -5.41
N ARG A 181 9.54 6.48 -4.57
CA ARG A 181 9.65 5.42 -3.55
C ARG A 181 10.10 4.09 -4.15
N LEU A 182 9.42 3.62 -5.19
CA LEU A 182 9.74 2.35 -5.84
C LEU A 182 11.10 2.37 -6.53
N ALA A 183 11.45 3.49 -7.20
CA ALA A 183 12.75 3.66 -7.83
C ALA A 183 13.87 3.65 -6.78
N VAL A 184 13.75 4.44 -5.72
CA VAL A 184 14.71 4.48 -4.60
C VAL A 184 14.77 3.14 -3.88
N GLY A 185 13.69 2.36 -3.87
CA GLY A 185 13.60 1.04 -3.28
C GLY A 185 12.83 1.08 -1.95
N PRO A 186 11.77 0.26 -1.81
CA PRO A 186 10.86 0.31 -0.66
C PRO A 186 11.50 -0.10 0.67
N GLU A 187 12.69 -0.71 0.68
CA GLU A 187 13.45 -1.00 1.91
C GLU A 187 14.19 0.23 2.47
N VAL A 188 14.53 1.17 1.59
CA VAL A 188 15.24 2.42 1.93
C VAL A 188 14.22 3.52 2.17
N LEU A 189 13.33 3.75 1.20
CA LEU A 189 12.24 4.70 1.32
C LEU A 189 10.97 3.91 1.62
N ARG A 190 10.74 3.62 2.90
CA ARG A 190 9.66 2.71 3.33
C ARG A 190 8.28 3.23 2.99
N SER A 191 8.07 4.53 3.08
CA SER A 191 6.84 5.22 2.69
C SER A 191 7.16 6.60 2.12
N THR A 192 6.15 7.28 1.58
CA THR A 192 6.21 8.71 1.25
C THR A 192 5.73 9.60 2.40
N TYR A 193 5.47 9.03 3.58
CA TYR A 193 5.05 9.77 4.76
C TYR A 193 6.28 10.22 5.55
N LEU A 194 6.95 11.25 5.02
CA LEU A 194 8.21 11.74 5.55
C LEU A 194 7.99 12.69 6.73
N THR A 195 8.86 12.59 7.72
CA THR A 195 8.99 13.54 8.83
C THR A 195 10.24 14.40 8.68
N ASP A 196 11.25 13.91 7.97
CA ASP A 196 12.42 14.70 7.58
C ASP A 196 13.04 14.22 6.26
N LEU A 197 13.61 15.17 5.52
CA LEU A 197 14.40 14.94 4.31
C LEU A 197 15.49 15.98 4.21
N ARG A 198 16.75 15.56 4.38
CA ARG A 198 17.91 16.45 4.32
C ARG A 198 19.09 15.82 3.59
N LYS A 199 19.87 16.65 2.90
CA LYS A 199 21.13 16.24 2.28
C LYS A 199 22.28 16.45 3.26
N LYS A 200 23.08 15.41 3.50
CA LYS A 200 24.29 15.40 4.34
C LYS A 200 25.49 15.04 3.45
N GLY A 201 26.17 16.06 2.92
CA GLY A 201 27.27 15.85 1.98
C GLY A 201 26.84 15.07 0.73
N SER A 202 27.38 13.87 0.54
CA SER A 202 27.05 12.97 -0.58
C SER A 202 25.87 12.03 -0.31
N VAL A 203 25.23 12.12 0.86
CA VAL A 203 24.14 11.26 1.31
C VAL A 203 22.83 12.05 1.45
N PHE A 204 21.71 11.41 1.17
CA PHE A 204 20.38 11.88 1.57
C PHE A 204 19.90 11.07 2.76
N HIS A 205 19.47 11.79 3.79
CA HIS A 205 18.86 11.26 4.98
C HIS A 205 17.34 11.42 4.88
N PHE A 206 16.63 10.31 5.07
CA PHE A 206 15.18 10.27 5.10
C PHE A 206 14.73 9.78 6.48
N GLU A 207 13.80 10.50 7.09
CA GLU A 207 13.02 10.04 8.24
C GLU A 207 11.56 10.02 7.86
N GLY A 208 10.81 9.04 8.35
CA GLY A 208 9.39 8.95 8.09
C GLY A 208 8.72 7.88 8.92
N LYS A 209 7.46 7.61 8.57
CA LYS A 209 6.60 6.67 9.28
C LYS A 209 5.81 5.79 8.33
N GLY A 210 5.49 4.59 8.80
CA GLY A 210 4.80 3.56 8.04
C GLY A 210 5.67 2.91 6.95
N TRP A 211 5.09 1.90 6.31
CA TRP A 211 5.71 1.14 5.23
C TRP A 211 4.65 0.78 4.20
N GLY A 212 4.90 1.15 2.94
CA GLY A 212 4.00 0.88 1.83
C GLY A 212 3.43 2.16 1.24
N HIS A 213 2.47 1.98 0.33
CA HIS A 213 1.82 3.10 -0.35
C HIS A 213 0.81 3.84 0.54
N GLY A 214 0.24 3.18 1.56
CA GLY A 214 -0.69 3.79 2.50
C GLY A 214 -2.17 3.66 2.13
N ALA A 215 -2.50 3.19 0.93
CA ALA A 215 -3.88 3.05 0.48
C ALA A 215 -4.56 1.76 1.00
N GLY A 216 -5.85 1.89 1.34
CA GLY A 216 -6.70 0.80 1.84
C GLY A 216 -6.25 0.24 3.19
N LEU A 217 -6.38 -1.09 3.36
CA LEU A 217 -6.14 -1.73 4.65
C LEU A 217 -4.67 -1.65 5.08
N CYS A 218 -4.47 -1.19 6.32
CA CYS A 218 -3.20 -1.23 7.01
C CYS A 218 -3.08 -2.58 7.75
N GLN A 219 -2.11 -3.42 7.39
CA GLN A 219 -1.94 -4.75 8.00
C GLN A 219 -1.69 -4.65 9.51
N TRP A 220 -0.74 -3.81 9.91
CA TRP A 220 -0.46 -3.59 11.33
C TRP A 220 -1.63 -2.96 12.09
N GLY A 221 -2.42 -2.12 11.42
CA GLY A 221 -3.63 -1.55 12.00
C GLY A 221 -4.74 -2.59 12.14
N ALA A 222 -4.93 -3.48 11.17
CA ALA A 222 -5.83 -4.62 11.25
C ALA A 222 -5.45 -5.58 12.38
N ARG A 223 -4.15 -5.87 12.55
CA ARG A 223 -3.64 -6.61 13.72
C ARG A 223 -4.00 -5.91 15.02
N GLY A 224 -3.72 -4.62 15.14
CA GLY A 224 -4.04 -3.86 16.35
C GLY A 224 -5.53 -3.83 16.67
N ARG A 225 -6.39 -3.65 15.66
CA ARG A 225 -7.85 -3.74 15.81
C ARG A 225 -8.30 -5.10 16.31
N ALA A 226 -7.74 -6.18 15.74
CA ALA A 226 -8.05 -7.53 16.19
C ALA A 226 -7.59 -7.80 17.63
N GLN A 227 -6.45 -7.23 18.05
CA GLN A 227 -5.97 -7.29 19.44
C GLN A 227 -6.89 -6.55 20.42
N GLU A 228 -7.58 -5.50 19.96
CA GLU A 228 -8.61 -4.77 20.71
C GLU A 228 -10.02 -5.42 20.57
N GLY A 229 -10.10 -6.65 20.04
CA GLY A 229 -11.34 -7.43 19.98
C GLY A 229 -12.24 -7.14 18.78
N HIS A 230 -11.79 -6.37 17.80
CA HIS A 230 -12.57 -6.14 16.59
C HIS A 230 -12.65 -7.41 15.72
N THR A 231 -13.85 -7.71 15.22
CA THR A 231 -14.05 -8.78 14.21
C THR A 231 -13.47 -8.37 12.86
N TYR A 232 -13.21 -9.35 11.98
CA TYR A 232 -12.73 -9.08 10.63
C TYR A 232 -13.72 -8.22 9.84
N THR A 233 -15.03 -8.40 10.04
CA THR A 233 -16.07 -7.56 9.42
C THR A 233 -15.97 -6.10 9.87
N GLN A 234 -15.73 -5.85 11.17
CA GLN A 234 -15.50 -4.50 11.70
C GLN A 234 -14.18 -3.91 11.19
N ILE A 235 -13.13 -4.72 11.05
CA ILE A 235 -11.84 -4.29 10.47
C ILE A 235 -12.04 -3.88 9.01
N LEU A 236 -12.71 -4.70 8.20
CA LEU A 236 -12.98 -4.40 6.79
C LEU A 236 -13.82 -3.13 6.66
N LYS A 237 -14.89 -2.98 7.44
CA LYS A 237 -15.73 -1.79 7.44
C LYS A 237 -14.95 -0.53 7.83
N ALA A 238 -13.95 -0.66 8.70
CA ALA A 238 -13.11 0.47 9.11
C ALA A 238 -12.16 0.95 8.01
N TYR A 239 -11.69 0.08 7.11
CA TYR A 239 -10.77 0.44 6.02
C TYR A 239 -11.46 0.66 4.67
N TYR A 240 -12.64 0.06 4.47
CA TYR A 240 -13.45 0.15 3.26
C TYR A 240 -14.90 0.51 3.63
N PRO A 241 -15.14 1.73 4.17
CA PRO A 241 -16.43 2.11 4.74
C PRO A 241 -17.57 2.09 3.71
N ASN A 242 -17.24 2.28 2.43
CA ASN A 242 -18.20 2.36 1.34
C ASN A 242 -18.38 1.04 0.59
N SER A 243 -17.69 -0.03 1.01
CA SER A 243 -17.86 -1.37 0.44
C SER A 243 -18.79 -2.23 1.31
N ARG A 244 -19.35 -3.27 0.70
CA ARG A 244 -20.21 -4.25 1.37
C ARG A 244 -19.59 -5.65 1.30
N LEU A 245 -19.59 -6.36 2.42
CA LEU A 245 -19.18 -7.76 2.46
C LEU A 245 -20.31 -8.65 1.93
N VAL A 246 -20.00 -9.53 0.98
CA VAL A 246 -20.93 -10.49 0.39
C VAL A 246 -20.26 -11.85 0.22
N LYS A 247 -21.06 -12.90 0.11
CA LYS A 247 -20.59 -14.24 -0.28
C LYS A 247 -20.78 -14.41 -1.78
N ALA A 248 -19.68 -14.50 -2.53
CA ALA A 248 -19.67 -14.81 -3.94
C ALA A 248 -20.27 -16.22 -4.13
N GLY A 249 -21.42 -16.29 -4.82
CA GLY A 249 -22.14 -17.55 -5.08
C GLY A 249 -23.53 -17.68 -4.46
N SER A 250 -24.08 -16.66 -3.79
CA SER A 250 -25.53 -16.60 -3.59
C SER A 250 -26.18 -16.05 -4.87
N PRO A 251 -26.97 -16.83 -5.62
CA PRO A 251 -27.90 -16.25 -6.58
C PRO A 251 -28.82 -15.29 -5.82
N GLY A 252 -29.20 -14.19 -6.46
CA GLY A 252 -30.21 -13.29 -5.88
C GLY A 252 -31.48 -14.06 -5.50
N GLU A 253 -32.05 -13.69 -4.36
CA GLU A 253 -33.50 -13.70 -4.21
C GLU A 253 -34.10 -12.55 -5.02
#